data_AF-A0A4Y2GPN8-F1
#
_entry.id   AF-A0A4Y2GPN8-F1
#
_cell.length_a   1.000
_cell.length_b   1.000
_cell.length_c   1.000
_cell.angle_alpha   90.00
_cell.angle_beta   90.00
_cell.angle_gamma   90.00
#
_symmetry.space_group_name_H-M   'P 1'
#
loop_
_entity.id
_entity.type
_entity.pdbx_description
1 polymer ?
#
loop_
_entity_poly.entity_id
_entity_poly.type
_entity_poly.pdbx_seq_one_letter_code
_entity_poly.pdbx_strand_id
1 'polypeptide(L)'
;MNAHSSLWGYPNDSPRGNTMEDFISSTNLHLLNVKDAGPTFQQRNVKGWPDLTLSIGQHLSNTTSREVLEDVSFSDHNFIKIQLNIKMQSHSYTRFKTAYGGHNKFIQNFQPKVNSIQQEINFCNSKEDLDKVTSNLQTSIFQACKRSYKTKKAKKNFNINWWTQDFDIKKKELKVLQRRASKT
;
A
#
# COMPACT_ATOMS: atom_id res chain seq x y z
N MET A 1 20.93 0.78 -0.21
CA MET A 1 21.73 -0.06 -1.13
C MET A 1 23.19 0.35 -1.21
N ASN A 2 23.55 1.63 -1.06
CA ASN A 2 24.94 2.11 -1.15
C ASN A 2 25.64 1.64 -2.43
N ALA A 3 24.87 1.61 -3.52
CA ALA A 3 25.30 1.23 -4.85
C ALA A 3 25.19 2.50 -5.70
N HIS A 4 26.30 2.92 -6.31
CA HIS A 4 26.33 4.14 -7.13
C HIS A 4 26.01 3.76 -8.57
N SER A 5 24.99 4.40 -9.13
CA SER A 5 24.62 4.32 -10.54
C SER A 5 24.03 5.65 -11.00
N SER A 6 24.37 6.00 -12.22
CA SER A 6 23.82 7.09 -12.99
C SER A 6 22.33 6.95 -13.29
N LEU A 7 21.77 5.74 -13.20
CA LEU A 7 20.33 5.49 -13.37
C LEU A 7 19.49 6.09 -12.23
N TRP A 8 20.04 6.22 -11.02
CA TRP A 8 19.31 6.73 -9.86
C TRP A 8 19.94 7.96 -9.20
N GLY A 9 20.82 8.67 -9.92
CA GLY A 9 21.23 10.04 -9.56
C GLY A 9 22.72 10.23 -9.22
N TYR A 10 23.54 9.18 -9.23
CA TYR A 10 24.98 9.36 -9.05
C TYR A 10 25.67 9.86 -10.33
N PRO A 11 26.81 10.56 -10.22
CA PRO A 11 27.58 11.00 -11.40
C PRO A 11 28.34 9.86 -12.07
N ASN A 12 28.55 8.75 -11.37
CA ASN A 12 29.31 7.59 -11.85
C ASN A 12 28.71 6.28 -11.34
N ASP A 13 29.06 5.21 -12.07
CA ASP A 13 28.66 3.86 -11.74
C ASP A 13 29.77 3.17 -10.95
N SER A 14 29.36 2.38 -9.97
CA SER A 14 30.26 1.52 -9.17
C SER A 14 30.06 0.07 -9.56
N PRO A 15 31.02 -0.84 -9.31
CA PRO A 15 30.81 -2.27 -9.54
C PRO A 15 29.55 -2.81 -8.85
N ARG A 16 29.26 -2.32 -7.63
CA ARG A 16 28.03 -2.63 -6.90
C ARG A 16 26.77 -2.05 -7.56
N GLY A 17 26.89 -0.88 -8.17
CA GLY A 17 25.85 -0.28 -9.02
C GLY A 17 25.51 -1.19 -10.18
N ASN A 18 26.52 -1.57 -10.96
CA ASN A 18 26.37 -2.45 -12.13
C ASN A 18 25.70 -3.78 -11.74
N THR A 19 26.17 -4.43 -10.66
CA THR A 19 25.52 -5.66 -10.16
C THR A 19 24.06 -5.45 -9.78
N MET A 20 23.72 -4.28 -9.22
CA MET A 20 22.33 -3.96 -8.87
C MET A 20 21.48 -3.69 -10.12
N GLU A 21 22.03 -3.06 -11.15
CA GLU A 21 21.37 -2.89 -12.44
C GLU A 21 21.09 -4.22 -13.13
N ASP A 22 22.07 -5.12 -13.14
CA ASP A 22 21.92 -6.48 -13.67
C ASP A 22 20.82 -7.24 -12.91
N PHE A 23 20.77 -7.09 -11.58
CA PHE A 23 19.73 -7.68 -10.75
C PHE A 23 18.34 -7.13 -11.09
N ILE A 24 18.18 -5.81 -11.17
CA ILE A 24 16.90 -5.16 -11.52
C ILE A 24 16.42 -5.65 -12.89
N SER A 25 17.34 -5.70 -13.86
CA SER A 25 17.05 -6.11 -15.24
C SER A 25 16.68 -7.59 -15.35
N SER A 26 17.43 -8.48 -14.71
CA SER A 26 17.19 -9.93 -14.74
C SER A 26 15.94 -10.37 -13.97
N THR A 27 15.49 -9.58 -13.00
CA THR A 27 14.28 -9.86 -12.20
C THR A 27 13.03 -9.13 -12.71
N ASN A 28 13.13 -8.39 -13.82
CA ASN A 28 12.04 -7.60 -14.38
C ASN A 28 11.39 -6.64 -13.35
N LEU A 29 12.23 -6.04 -12.49
CA LEU A 29 11.81 -5.02 -11.56
C LEU A 29 11.89 -3.65 -12.24
N HIS A 30 10.95 -2.77 -11.89
CA HIS A 30 10.95 -1.39 -12.38
C HIS A 30 11.49 -0.44 -11.32
N LEU A 31 12.53 0.30 -11.68
CA LEU A 31 13.11 1.36 -10.85
C LEU A 31 12.20 2.60 -10.84
N LEU A 32 11.85 3.07 -9.65
CA LEU A 32 11.01 4.28 -9.45
C LEU A 32 11.82 5.52 -9.11
N ASN A 33 13.15 5.40 -8.95
CA ASN A 33 14.01 6.55 -8.75
C ASN A 33 14.05 7.41 -10.02
N VAL A 34 14.00 8.73 -9.84
CA VAL A 34 14.15 9.71 -10.92
C VAL A 34 15.55 10.27 -10.83
N LYS A 35 16.27 10.30 -11.95
CA LYS A 35 17.67 10.74 -12.02
C LYS A 35 17.89 12.15 -11.47
N ASP A 36 16.96 13.05 -11.76
CA ASP A 36 17.04 14.46 -11.38
C ASP A 36 16.39 14.76 -10.00
N ALA A 37 16.01 13.73 -9.25
CA ALA A 37 15.50 13.91 -7.90
C ALA A 37 16.62 14.34 -6.94
N GLY A 38 16.25 15.11 -5.90
CA GLY A 38 17.16 15.46 -4.82
C GLY A 38 17.79 14.23 -4.14
N PRO A 39 18.92 14.41 -3.43
CA PRO A 39 19.64 13.31 -2.78
C PRO A 39 18.77 12.66 -1.70
N THR A 40 18.81 11.34 -1.58
CA THR A 40 18.13 10.62 -0.49
C THR A 40 18.98 10.57 0.79
N PHE A 41 20.27 10.84 0.66
CA PHE A 41 21.23 10.99 1.76
C PHE A 41 21.98 12.31 1.61
N GLN A 42 22.03 13.10 2.66
CA GLN A 42 22.72 14.38 2.67
C GLN A 42 23.34 14.67 4.05
N GLN A 43 24.66 14.78 4.07
CA GLN A 43 25.44 15.40 5.12
C GLN A 43 25.95 16.78 4.66
N ARG A 44 26.62 17.53 5.54
CA ARG A 44 27.11 18.90 5.25
C ARG A 44 27.77 19.04 3.87
N ASN A 45 28.67 18.11 3.54
CA ASN A 45 29.47 18.17 2.31
C ASN A 45 29.27 16.97 1.37
N VAL A 46 28.37 16.05 1.72
CA VAL A 46 28.21 14.77 1.01
C VAL A 46 26.75 14.57 0.63
N LYS A 47 26.50 14.28 -0.64
CA LYS A 47 25.17 13.93 -1.16
C LYS A 47 25.22 12.55 -1.79
N GLY A 48 24.17 11.77 -1.60
CA GLY A 48 24.04 10.43 -2.15
C GLY A 48 22.59 10.06 -2.43
N TRP A 49 22.43 9.01 -3.24
CA TRP A 49 21.15 8.39 -3.59
C TRP A 49 21.16 6.89 -3.28
N PRO A 50 21.57 6.46 -2.07
CA PRO A 50 21.70 5.03 -1.76
C PRO A 50 20.35 4.30 -1.67
N ASP A 51 19.24 5.02 -1.62
CA ASP A 51 17.91 4.48 -1.33
C ASP A 51 17.09 4.28 -2.61
N LEU A 52 16.87 3.02 -2.96
CA LEU A 52 16.16 2.62 -4.17
C LEU A 52 14.72 2.22 -3.86
N THR A 53 13.82 2.58 -4.75
CA THR A 53 12.43 2.11 -4.74
C THR A 53 12.18 1.31 -6.00
N LEU A 54 11.80 0.05 -5.83
CA LEU A 54 11.54 -0.88 -6.92
C LEU A 54 10.08 -1.33 -6.87
N SER A 55 9.52 -1.65 -8.04
CA SER A 55 8.16 -2.19 -8.15
C SER A 55 8.12 -3.40 -9.09
N ILE A 56 7.17 -4.30 -8.84
CA ILE A 56 6.90 -5.45 -9.71
C ILE A 56 5.76 -5.06 -10.65
N GLY A 57 6.00 -5.20 -11.95
CA GLY A 57 5.02 -4.97 -13.00
C GLY A 57 4.84 -3.50 -13.39
N GLN A 58 4.82 -3.26 -14.70
CA GLN A 58 4.75 -1.94 -15.30
C GLN A 58 3.53 -1.12 -14.85
N HIS A 59 2.38 -1.77 -14.64
CA HIS A 59 1.16 -1.09 -14.20
C HIS A 59 1.32 -0.41 -12.84
N LEU A 60 1.97 -1.10 -11.88
CA LEU A 60 2.20 -0.52 -10.56
C LEU A 60 3.20 0.63 -10.65
N SER A 61 4.25 0.45 -11.45
CA SER A 61 5.24 1.51 -11.71
C SER A 61 4.58 2.79 -12.25
N ASN A 62 3.75 2.66 -13.29
CA ASN A 62 3.07 3.80 -13.93
C ASN A 62 2.05 4.50 -13.03
N THR A 63 1.50 3.80 -12.04
CA THR A 63 0.52 4.35 -11.11
C THR A 63 1.16 4.86 -9.81
N THR A 64 2.47 4.72 -9.65
CA THR A 64 3.20 5.12 -8.45
C THR A 64 4.03 6.36 -8.73
N SER A 65 3.85 7.41 -7.91
CA SER A 65 4.79 8.54 -7.89
C SER A 65 5.75 8.42 -6.71
N ARG A 66 6.99 8.86 -6.92
CA ARG A 66 8.03 8.91 -5.91
C ARG A 66 8.63 10.31 -5.87
N GLU A 67 8.68 10.90 -4.68
CA GLU A 67 9.34 12.18 -4.44
C GLU A 67 10.26 12.09 -3.22
N VAL A 68 11.40 12.78 -3.30
CA VAL A 68 12.27 12.98 -2.14
C VAL A 68 11.85 14.28 -1.49
N LEU A 69 11.44 14.22 -0.23
CA LEU A 69 10.96 15.39 0.51
C LEU A 69 12.12 16.14 1.14
N GLU A 70 12.14 17.46 0.96
CA GLU A 70 13.02 18.40 1.69
C GLU A 70 12.54 18.65 3.13
N ASP A 71 11.90 17.65 3.74
CA ASP A 71 11.47 17.73 5.12
C ASP A 71 12.66 17.60 6.06
N VAL A 72 12.71 18.44 7.10
CA VAL A 72 13.78 18.34 8.08
C VAL A 72 13.62 17.01 8.80
N SER A 73 14.63 16.16 8.68
CA SER A 73 14.78 14.95 9.46
C SER A 73 15.98 15.14 10.41
N PHE A 74 15.96 14.45 11.56
CA PHE A 74 17.14 14.35 12.43
C PHE A 74 18.10 13.24 11.96
N SER A 75 17.96 12.80 10.71
CA SER A 75 18.75 11.78 10.05
C SER A 75 19.52 12.42 8.90
N ASP A 76 20.62 11.82 8.51
CA ASP A 76 21.29 12.19 7.26
C ASP A 76 20.51 11.69 6.03
N HIS A 77 19.45 10.89 6.21
CA HIS A 77 18.55 10.48 5.13
C HIS A 77 17.33 11.41 5.00
N ASN A 78 17.03 11.80 3.76
CA ASN A 78 15.82 12.53 3.38
C ASN A 78 14.63 11.57 3.24
N PHE A 79 13.44 12.05 3.58
CA PHE A 79 12.23 11.24 3.45
C PHE A 79 11.92 10.94 1.98
N ILE A 80 11.54 9.70 1.69
CA ILE A 80 11.03 9.29 0.38
C ILE A 80 9.53 9.08 0.53
N LYS A 81 8.74 9.86 -0.20
CA LYS A 81 7.30 9.67 -0.28
C LYS A 81 6.98 8.88 -1.54
N ILE A 82 6.25 7.80 -1.33
CA ILE A 82 5.73 6.94 -2.39
C ILE A 82 4.22 7.08 -2.34
N GLN A 83 3.62 7.47 -3.46
CA GLN A 83 2.19 7.63 -3.57
C GLN A 83 1.65 6.70 -4.66
N LEU A 84 0.84 5.74 -4.22
CA LEU A 84 0.13 4.81 -5.09
C LEU A 84 -1.17 5.46 -5.56
N ASN A 85 -1.23 5.86 -6.82
CA ASN A 85 -2.42 6.44 -7.45
C ASN A 85 -3.33 5.33 -8.01
N ILE A 86 -3.64 4.36 -7.17
CA ILE A 86 -4.49 3.22 -7.54
C ILE A 86 -5.89 3.51 -7.03
N LYS A 87 -6.91 3.31 -7.88
CA LYS A 87 -8.31 3.28 -7.46
C LYS A 87 -8.53 2.06 -6.58
N MET A 88 -8.20 2.16 -5.29
CA MET A 88 -8.57 1.14 -4.33
C MET A 88 -10.09 1.19 -4.15
N GLN A 89 -10.77 0.18 -4.65
CA GLN A 89 -12.10 -0.12 -4.13
C GLN A 89 -11.90 -0.53 -2.66
N SER A 90 -12.09 0.42 -1.76
CA SER A 90 -12.14 0.15 -0.32
C SER A 90 -13.32 -0.79 -0.07
N HIS A 91 -13.07 -2.08 -0.10
CA HIS A 91 -14.02 -3.08 0.35
C HIS A 91 -14.10 -2.96 1.87
N SER A 92 -15.03 -2.12 2.36
CA SER A 92 -15.34 -2.15 3.78
C SER A 92 -16.08 -3.45 4.05
N TYR A 93 -15.38 -4.44 4.60
CA TYR A 93 -16.03 -5.67 5.00
C TYR A 93 -17.05 -5.35 6.08
N THR A 94 -18.31 -5.69 5.80
CA THR A 94 -19.39 -5.54 6.77
C THR A 94 -19.12 -6.49 7.92
N ARG A 95 -18.82 -5.96 9.12
CA ARG A 95 -18.59 -6.80 10.29
C ARG A 95 -19.92 -7.15 10.94
N PHE A 96 -20.29 -8.42 10.92
CA PHE A 96 -21.46 -8.92 11.65
C PHE A 96 -21.10 -9.17 13.12
N LYS A 97 -22.00 -8.80 14.04
CA LYS A 97 -21.83 -9.00 15.48
C LYS A 97 -22.25 -10.41 15.91
N THR A 98 -21.52 -11.44 15.47
CA THR A 98 -21.86 -12.85 15.73
C THR A 98 -21.76 -13.24 17.21
N ALA A 99 -20.87 -12.60 17.98
CA ALA A 99 -20.69 -12.88 19.41
C ALA A 99 -21.91 -12.50 20.30
N TYR A 100 -22.89 -11.78 19.77
CA TYR A 100 -24.05 -11.28 20.51
C TYR A 100 -25.32 -12.10 20.24
N GLY A 101 -25.17 -13.33 19.73
CA GLY A 101 -26.27 -14.21 19.36
C GLY A 101 -26.81 -13.98 17.95
N GLY A 102 -28.02 -14.50 17.67
CA GLY A 102 -28.65 -14.49 16.35
C GLY A 102 -28.37 -15.73 15.50
N HIS A 103 -27.66 -16.73 16.03
CA HIS A 103 -27.33 -17.97 15.33
C HIS A 103 -28.58 -18.78 14.91
N ASN A 104 -29.59 -18.90 15.78
CA ASN A 104 -30.83 -19.59 15.41
C ASN A 104 -31.55 -18.90 14.25
N LYS A 105 -31.56 -17.56 14.24
CA LYS A 105 -32.11 -16.77 13.14
C LYS A 105 -31.29 -16.96 11.86
N PHE A 106 -29.96 -17.08 11.96
CA PHE A 106 -29.11 -17.41 10.82
C PHE A 106 -29.43 -18.78 10.26
N ILE A 107 -29.52 -19.80 11.11
CA ILE A 107 -29.87 -21.17 10.71
C ILE A 107 -31.22 -21.18 10.01
N GLN A 108 -32.26 -20.56 10.59
CA GLN A 108 -33.59 -20.46 9.98
C GLN A 108 -33.56 -19.76 8.61
N ASN A 109 -32.73 -18.74 8.43
CA ASN A 109 -32.62 -18.02 7.15
C ASN A 109 -31.77 -18.76 6.11
N PHE A 110 -30.80 -19.57 6.54
CA PHE A 110 -29.85 -20.25 5.64
C PHE A 110 -30.29 -21.66 5.26
N GLN A 111 -30.90 -22.39 6.21
CA GLN A 111 -31.35 -23.78 6.04
C GLN A 111 -32.12 -24.03 4.73
N PRO A 112 -33.07 -23.17 4.30
CA PRO A 112 -33.83 -23.42 3.07
C PRO A 112 -32.96 -23.46 1.81
N LYS A 113 -31.78 -22.83 1.82
CA LYS A 113 -30.86 -22.78 0.68
C LYS A 113 -29.83 -23.90 0.65
N VAL A 114 -29.64 -24.62 1.75
CA VAL A 114 -28.56 -25.63 1.90
C VAL A 114 -28.70 -26.73 0.86
N ASN A 115 -29.90 -27.30 0.69
CA ASN A 115 -30.13 -28.40 -0.24
C ASN A 115 -29.90 -27.98 -1.70
N SER A 116 -30.33 -26.77 -2.08
CA SER A 116 -30.11 -26.22 -3.43
C SER A 116 -28.62 -26.07 -3.72
N ILE A 117 -27.86 -25.47 -2.80
CA ILE A 117 -26.43 -25.26 -2.97
C ILE A 117 -25.69 -26.60 -3.00
N GLN A 118 -26.08 -27.56 -2.16
CA GLN A 118 -25.47 -28.90 -2.17
C GLN A 118 -25.68 -29.61 -3.51
N GLN A 119 -26.87 -29.49 -4.11
CA GLN A 119 -27.11 -30.01 -5.45
C GLN A 119 -26.23 -29.32 -6.49
N GLU A 120 -26.15 -27.99 -6.47
CA GLU A 120 -25.28 -27.23 -7.38
C GLU A 120 -23.80 -27.66 -7.27
N ILE A 121 -23.30 -27.91 -6.06
CA ILE A 121 -21.95 -28.44 -5.83
C ILE A 121 -21.79 -29.82 -6.49
N ASN A 122 -22.77 -30.71 -6.33
CA ASN A 122 -22.71 -32.07 -6.88
C ASN A 122 -22.76 -32.11 -8.42
N PHE A 123 -23.39 -31.10 -9.05
CA PHE A 123 -23.48 -30.99 -10.51
C PHE A 123 -22.37 -30.13 -11.14
N CYS A 124 -21.42 -29.64 -10.34
CA CYS A 124 -20.34 -28.80 -10.81
C CYS A 124 -19.36 -29.61 -11.68
N ASN A 125 -19.24 -29.26 -12.97
CA ASN A 125 -18.40 -29.99 -13.94
C ASN A 125 -17.37 -29.10 -14.66
N SER A 126 -17.36 -27.80 -14.39
CA SER A 126 -16.45 -26.84 -15.01
C SER A 126 -15.91 -25.82 -14.00
N LYS A 127 -14.88 -25.08 -14.41
CA LYS A 127 -14.34 -23.98 -13.61
C LYS A 127 -15.37 -22.85 -13.45
N GLU A 128 -16.13 -22.59 -14.51
CA GLU A 128 -17.18 -21.58 -14.55
C GLU A 128 -18.33 -21.94 -13.59
N ASP A 129 -18.71 -23.22 -13.54
CA ASP A 129 -19.68 -23.72 -12.57
C ASP A 129 -19.16 -23.54 -11.14
N LEU A 130 -17.88 -23.84 -10.90
CA LEU A 130 -17.28 -23.70 -9.58
C LEU A 130 -17.31 -22.25 -9.08
N ASP A 131 -16.95 -21.30 -9.94
CA ASP A 131 -17.01 -19.87 -9.62
C ASP A 131 -18.45 -19.41 -9.35
N LYS A 132 -19.41 -19.91 -10.15
CA LYS A 132 -20.85 -19.62 -9.98
C LYS A 132 -21.39 -20.15 -8.65
N VAL A 133 -21.11 -21.41 -8.32
CA VAL A 133 -21.55 -22.05 -7.07
C VAL A 133 -20.92 -21.36 -5.86
N THR A 134 -19.63 -21.02 -5.94
CA THR A 134 -18.94 -20.28 -4.89
C THR A 134 -19.57 -18.91 -4.67
N SER A 135 -19.86 -18.18 -5.75
CA SER A 135 -20.53 -16.88 -5.68
C SER A 135 -21.94 -16.97 -5.08
N ASN A 136 -22.71 -18.00 -5.44
CA ASN A 136 -24.04 -18.25 -4.89
C ASN A 136 -23.99 -18.59 -3.38
N LEU A 137 -23.07 -19.47 -2.97
CA LEU A 137 -22.85 -19.83 -1.57
C LEU A 137 -22.48 -18.59 -0.74
N GLN A 138 -21.48 -17.82 -1.19
CA GLN A 138 -21.05 -16.60 -0.51
C GLN A 138 -22.20 -15.59 -0.39
N THR A 139 -22.95 -15.37 -1.48
CA THR A 139 -24.09 -14.45 -1.50
C THR A 139 -25.18 -14.91 -0.53
N SER A 140 -25.48 -16.21 -0.50
CA SER A 140 -26.50 -16.80 0.37
C SER A 140 -26.13 -16.71 1.85
N ILE A 141 -24.86 -17.01 2.21
CA ILE A 141 -24.35 -16.81 3.57
C ILE A 141 -24.45 -15.33 3.96
N PHE A 142 -24.04 -14.43 3.06
CA PHE A 142 -24.05 -12.99 3.34
C PHE A 142 -25.46 -12.44 3.54
N GLN A 143 -26.43 -12.88 2.74
CA GLN A 143 -27.84 -12.53 2.89
C GLN A 143 -28.42 -13.04 4.22
N ALA A 144 -28.14 -14.30 4.58
CA ALA A 144 -28.57 -14.88 5.86
C ALA A 144 -27.96 -14.11 7.04
N CYS A 145 -26.67 -13.76 6.97
CA CYS A 145 -25.98 -12.94 7.95
C CYS A 145 -26.63 -11.55 8.10
N LYS A 146 -26.95 -10.87 7.00
CA LYS A 146 -27.63 -9.55 7.02
C LYS A 146 -28.99 -9.58 7.72
N ARG A 147 -29.76 -10.66 7.56
CA ARG A 147 -31.07 -10.82 8.21
C ARG A 147 -30.97 -11.19 9.68
N SER A 148 -29.83 -11.74 10.09
CA SER A 148 -29.68 -12.40 11.40
C SER A 148 -28.85 -11.57 12.39
N TYR A 149 -27.83 -10.88 11.92
CA TYR A 149 -26.88 -10.18 12.78
C TYR A 149 -26.93 -8.66 12.59
N LYS A 150 -26.73 -7.93 13.69
CA LYS A 150 -26.45 -6.48 13.62
C LYS A 150 -25.09 -6.25 12.99
N THR A 151 -24.97 -5.21 12.16
CA THR A 151 -23.71 -4.82 11.53
C THR A 151 -22.96 -3.80 12.39
N LYS A 152 -21.63 -3.83 12.32
CA LYS A 152 -20.74 -2.83 12.89
C LYS A 152 -19.96 -2.20 11.75
N LYS A 153 -20.03 -0.87 11.63
CA LYS A 153 -19.16 -0.14 10.71
C LYS A 153 -17.71 -0.34 11.15
N ALA A 154 -16.81 -0.60 10.20
CA ALA A 154 -15.39 -0.52 10.46
C ALA A 154 -15.08 0.88 11.01
N LYS A 155 -14.39 0.97 12.15
CA LYS A 155 -13.95 2.26 12.68
C LYS A 155 -12.89 2.79 11.72
N LYS A 156 -13.19 3.86 11.00
CA LYS A 156 -12.18 4.67 10.29
C LYS A 156 -11.52 5.59 11.31
N ASN A 157 -10.81 5.02 12.28
CA ASN A 157 -10.08 5.83 13.25
C ASN A 157 -8.77 6.27 12.62
N PHE A 158 -8.77 7.46 12.01
CA PHE A 158 -7.57 8.25 11.76
C PHE A 158 -7.71 9.62 12.42
N ASN A 159 -8.10 9.66 13.71
CA ASN A 159 -7.82 10.86 14.50
C ASN A 159 -6.35 10.77 14.90
N ILE A 160 -5.49 11.30 14.04
CA ILE A 160 -4.08 11.52 14.29
C ILE A 160 -4.00 12.64 15.33
N ASN A 161 -3.88 12.28 16.61
CA ASN A 161 -3.81 13.22 17.72
C ASN A 161 -2.40 13.80 17.96
N TRP A 162 -1.39 13.24 17.29
CA TRP A 162 0.01 13.64 17.42
C TRP A 162 0.47 14.63 16.35
N TRP A 163 -0.37 14.93 15.35
CA TRP A 163 -0.09 15.94 14.32
C TRP A 163 -1.00 17.15 14.54
N THR A 164 -0.44 18.19 15.14
CA THR A 164 -1.15 19.44 15.44
C THR A 164 -0.74 20.55 14.48
N GLN A 165 -1.54 21.62 14.39
CA GLN A 165 -1.18 22.80 13.61
C GLN A 165 0.14 23.44 14.09
N ASP A 166 0.40 23.41 15.40
CA ASP A 166 1.67 23.90 15.98
C ASP A 166 2.87 23.11 15.46
N PHE A 167 2.72 21.79 15.30
CA PHE A 167 3.76 20.95 14.70
C PHE A 167 4.04 21.36 13.25
N ASP A 168 3.00 21.63 12.45
CA ASP A 168 3.17 22.12 11.08
C ASP A 168 3.87 23.49 11.02
N ILE A 169 3.55 24.39 11.96
CA ILE A 169 4.23 25.70 12.07
C ILE A 169 5.71 25.49 12.40
N LYS A 170 6.02 24.71 13.43
CA LYS A 170 7.40 24.42 13.84
C LYS A 170 8.20 23.73 12.73
N LYS A 171 7.57 22.82 11.98
CA LYS A 171 8.17 22.16 10.81
C LYS A 171 8.53 23.18 9.72
N LYS A 172 7.66 24.16 9.43
CA LYS A 172 7.94 25.23 8.46
C LYS A 172 9.07 26.16 8.92
N GLU A 173 9.07 26.57 10.20
CA GLU A 173 10.15 27.40 10.77
C GLU A 173 11.50 26.69 10.64
N LEU A 174 11.57 25.42 11.00
CA LEU A 174 12.79 24.62 10.95
C LEU A 174 13.33 24.50 9.52
N LYS A 175 12.46 24.30 8.52
CA LYS A 175 12.84 24.30 7.10
C LYS A 175 13.47 25.62 6.65
N VAL A 176 12.92 26.75 7.09
CA VAL A 176 13.47 28.08 6.77
C VAL A 176 14.87 28.24 7.36
N LEU A 177 15.06 27.83 8.62
CA LEU A 177 16.37 27.87 9.27
C LEU A 177 17.40 26.97 8.56
N GLN A 178 17.02 25.74 8.20
CA GLN A 178 17.90 24.82 7.48
C GLN A 178 18.32 25.41 6.11
N ARG A 179 17.38 26.00 5.35
CA ARG A 179 17.70 26.67 4.07
C ARG A 179 18.66 27.85 4.23
N ARG A 180 18.64 28.55 5.36
CA ARG A 180 19.61 29.62 5.66
C ARG A 180 20.98 29.02 5.98
N ALA A 181 21.02 27.99 6.83
CA ALA A 181 22.25 27.31 7.21
C ALA A 181 22.98 26.70 5.99
N SER A 182 22.24 26.06 5.07
CA SER A 182 22.84 25.43 3.88
C SER A 182 23.32 26.42 2.81
N LYS A 183 23.04 27.72 2.94
CA LYS A 183 23.55 28.78 2.05
C LYS A 183 24.81 29.45 2.57
N THR A 184 25.20 29.17 3.81
CA THR A 184 26.37 29.74 4.49
C THR A 184 27.51 28.75 4.42
#